data_AF-A0A9E0ZV80-F1
#
_entry.id   AF-A0A9E0ZV80-F1
#
_cell.length_a   1.000
_cell.length_b   1.000
_cell.length_c   1.000
_cell.angle_alpha   90.00
_cell.angle_beta   90.00
_cell.angle_gamma   90.00
#
_symmetry.space_group_name_H-M   'P 1'
#
loop_
_entity.id
_entity.type
_entity.pdbx_description
1 polymer ?
#
loop_
_entity_poly.entity_id
_entity_poly.type
_entity_poly.pdbx_seq_one_letter_code
_entity_poly.pdbx_strand_id
1 'polypeptide(L)'
;MNSHKLYRIKGTVCDLLLAVMILVFTLSVAMSATVGNVGFYSHFLDNKQITAELKTALDCETEKIAQKTGIEQKAFEFAVGQNKISTVQKEIVKSAFSGSDYNYTDSAKIKSCYRDGITEFYRYNGMELDEDALEDAVPLACKAFNKVMGIQNNIEFANFAHFLSRTSVFIAVASLIFVLALCLRVFTHSGGRTKMHSHYACAFLSAGYTLVLLFVLNIVTGYSSKLYLTNNKALNIALSGGFNAYFFIEACFGAAFIIAGISMMLYVGRYYRHKAAKIKQEQEINNGVYVASQYGDVTIGDIAKGSNKEITDEEQEIHK
;
A
#
# COMPACT_ATOMS: atom_id res chain seq x y z
N MET A 1 -0.74 36.44 -24.04
CA MET A 1 -0.10 35.13 -23.74
C MET A 1 -0.36 34.17 -24.92
N ASN A 2 0.67 33.65 -25.59
CA ASN A 2 0.50 32.81 -26.78
C ASN A 2 -0.43 31.62 -26.51
N SER A 3 -1.44 31.42 -27.37
CA SER A 3 -2.42 30.31 -27.31
C SER A 3 -1.74 28.94 -27.11
N HIS A 4 -0.57 28.76 -27.71
CA HIS A 4 0.25 27.56 -27.60
C HIS A 4 0.86 27.31 -26.19
N LYS A 5 1.16 28.38 -25.43
CA LYS A 5 1.63 28.28 -24.03
C LYS A 5 0.46 27.90 -23.11
N LEU A 6 -0.71 28.51 -23.32
CA LEU A 6 -1.92 28.21 -22.56
C LEU A 6 -2.36 26.74 -22.74
N TYR A 7 -2.28 26.22 -23.96
CA TYR A 7 -2.64 24.83 -24.26
C TYR A 7 -1.70 23.82 -23.60
N ARG A 8 -0.39 24.10 -23.57
CA ARG A 8 0.60 23.28 -22.84
C ARG A 8 0.33 23.25 -21.33
N ILE A 9 0.07 24.41 -20.72
CA ILE A 9 -0.20 24.51 -19.28
C ILE A 9 -1.45 23.70 -18.90
N LYS A 10 -2.53 23.82 -19.69
CA LYS A 10 -3.76 23.02 -19.45
C LYS A 10 -3.49 21.52 -19.53
N GLY A 11 -2.69 21.07 -20.50
CA GLY A 11 -2.28 19.67 -20.61
C GLY A 11 -1.52 19.17 -19.38
N THR A 12 -0.50 19.92 -18.93
CA THR A 12 0.30 19.57 -17.75
C THR A 12 -0.55 19.50 -16.47
N VAL A 13 -1.51 20.41 -16.31
CA VAL A 13 -2.43 20.38 -15.16
C VAL A 13 -3.33 19.15 -15.20
N CYS A 14 -3.84 18.77 -16.38
CA CYS A 14 -4.61 17.53 -16.53
C CYS A 14 -3.77 16.28 -16.23
N ASP A 15 -2.51 16.23 -16.65
CA ASP A 15 -1.60 15.11 -16.35
C ASP A 15 -1.33 14.98 -14.86
N LEU A 16 -1.07 16.10 -14.19
CA LEU A 16 -0.86 16.13 -12.74
C LEU A 16 -2.10 15.66 -11.99
N LEU A 17 -3.28 16.20 -12.33
CA LEU A 17 -4.54 15.80 -11.70
C LEU A 17 -4.83 14.32 -11.94
N LEU A 18 -4.56 13.81 -13.14
CA LEU A 18 -4.75 12.40 -13.46
C LEU A 18 -3.80 11.52 -12.63
N ALA A 19 -2.53 11.89 -12.52
CA ALA A 19 -1.55 11.18 -11.71
C ALA A 19 -1.96 11.13 -10.23
N VAL A 20 -2.36 12.29 -9.68
CA VAL A 20 -2.78 12.41 -8.28
C VAL A 20 -4.03 11.56 -8.03
N MET A 21 -5.00 11.57 -8.94
CA MET A 21 -6.25 10.83 -8.74
C MET A 21 -6.07 9.32 -8.91
N ILE A 22 -5.19 8.87 -9.82
CA ILE A 22 -4.77 7.47 -9.90
C ILE A 22 -4.08 7.05 -8.61
N LEU A 23 -3.17 7.89 -8.09
CA LEU A 23 -2.48 7.63 -6.82
C LEU A 23 -3.50 7.49 -5.67
N VAL A 24 -4.36 8.49 -5.46
CA VAL A 24 -5.37 8.49 -4.39
C VAL A 24 -6.31 7.30 -4.51
N PHE A 25 -6.72 6.94 -5.73
CA PHE A 25 -7.51 5.75 -5.98
C PHE A 25 -6.80 4.48 -5.50
N THR A 26 -5.55 4.27 -5.92
CA THR A 26 -4.78 3.08 -5.56
C THR A 26 -4.50 3.00 -4.06
N LEU A 27 -4.10 4.10 -3.42
CA LEU A 27 -3.90 4.18 -1.96
C LEU A 27 -5.18 3.76 -1.23
N SER A 28 -6.32 4.30 -1.65
CA SER A 28 -7.61 4.05 -1.00
C SER A 28 -8.08 2.60 -1.17
N VAL A 29 -7.95 2.03 -2.37
CA VAL A 29 -8.29 0.63 -2.62
C VAL A 29 -7.39 -0.29 -1.81
N ALA A 30 -6.08 -0.07 -1.84
CA ALA A 30 -5.12 -0.88 -1.08
C ALA A 30 -5.41 -0.79 0.43
N MET A 31 -5.71 0.40 0.95
CA MET A 31 -6.03 0.63 2.37
C MET A 31 -7.29 -0.13 2.77
N SER A 32 -8.35 -0.06 1.95
CA SER A 32 -9.62 -0.76 2.20
C SER A 32 -9.45 -2.29 2.24
N ALA A 33 -8.61 -2.83 1.35
CA ALA A 33 -8.40 -4.26 1.20
C ALA A 33 -7.50 -4.86 2.30
N THR A 34 -6.65 -4.03 2.92
CA THR A 34 -5.62 -4.45 3.89
C THR A 34 -5.91 -3.91 5.28
N VAL A 35 -5.41 -2.72 5.61
CA VAL A 35 -5.44 -2.11 6.94
C VAL A 35 -6.88 -1.85 7.41
N GLY A 36 -7.81 -1.57 6.49
CA GLY A 36 -9.23 -1.41 6.77
C GLY A 36 -10.02 -2.73 6.90
N ASN A 37 -9.37 -3.89 6.75
CA ASN A 37 -10.03 -5.20 6.74
C ASN A 37 -9.59 -6.05 7.94
N VAL A 38 -10.51 -6.28 8.88
CA VAL A 38 -10.30 -7.11 10.08
C VAL A 38 -9.80 -8.52 9.75
N GLY A 39 -10.30 -9.12 8.68
CA GLY A 39 -9.91 -10.45 8.24
C GLY A 39 -8.44 -10.54 7.83
N PHE A 40 -7.86 -9.44 7.34
CA PHE A 40 -6.48 -9.39 6.88
C PHE A 40 -5.47 -9.57 8.02
N TYR A 41 -5.75 -8.97 9.19
CA TYR A 41 -4.88 -9.07 10.36
C TYR A 41 -4.82 -10.47 10.96
N SER A 42 -5.91 -11.24 10.84
CA SER A 42 -5.99 -12.60 11.37
C SER A 42 -4.87 -13.51 10.87
N HIS A 43 -4.39 -13.29 9.64
CA HIS A 43 -3.27 -14.03 9.05
C HIS A 43 -1.94 -13.78 9.77
N PHE A 44 -1.69 -12.57 10.24
CA PHE A 44 -0.43 -12.22 10.90
C PHE A 44 -0.35 -12.75 12.34
N LEU A 45 -1.51 -13.05 12.94
CA LEU A 45 -1.62 -13.58 14.31
C LEU A 45 -1.54 -15.09 14.37
N ASP A 46 -1.78 -15.78 13.26
CA ASP A 46 -1.59 -17.24 13.17
C ASP A 46 -0.11 -17.63 13.05
N ASN A 47 0.78 -16.78 13.56
CA ASN A 47 2.21 -16.99 13.57
C ASN A 47 2.63 -17.64 14.89
N LYS A 48 3.10 -18.89 14.80
CA LYS A 48 3.62 -19.66 15.93
C LYS A 48 4.68 -18.91 16.75
N GLN A 49 5.47 -18.05 16.11
CA GLN A 49 6.49 -17.25 16.79
C GLN A 49 5.87 -16.24 17.76
N ILE A 50 4.76 -15.60 17.39
CA ILE A 50 4.04 -14.66 18.27
C ILE A 50 3.40 -15.43 19.42
N THR A 51 2.80 -16.59 19.14
CA THR A 51 2.26 -17.48 20.19
C THR A 51 3.34 -17.91 21.18
N ALA A 52 4.55 -18.22 20.70
CA ALA A 52 5.68 -18.58 21.55
C ALA A 52 6.13 -17.39 22.42
N GLU A 53 6.28 -16.20 21.85
CA GLU A 53 6.68 -15.00 22.61
C GLU A 53 5.66 -14.61 23.69
N LEU A 54 4.36 -14.69 23.39
CA LEU A 54 3.32 -14.45 24.39
C LEU A 54 3.32 -15.53 25.46
N LYS A 55 3.57 -16.78 25.09
CA LYS A 55 3.71 -17.87 26.04
C LYS A 55 4.87 -17.60 27.00
N THR A 56 6.05 -17.24 26.50
CA THR A 56 7.20 -16.88 27.36
C THR A 56 6.88 -15.71 28.30
N ALA A 57 6.18 -14.69 27.81
CA ALA A 57 5.76 -13.56 28.64
C ALA A 57 4.77 -13.98 29.75
N LEU A 58 3.84 -14.88 29.43
CA LEU A 58 2.89 -15.43 30.40
C LEU A 58 3.60 -16.33 31.42
N ASP A 59 4.47 -17.23 30.96
CA ASP A 59 5.23 -18.15 31.79
C ASP A 59 6.10 -17.39 32.82
N CYS A 60 6.65 -16.22 32.46
CA CYS A 60 7.39 -15.35 33.39
C CYS A 60 6.50 -14.71 34.47
N GLU A 61 5.24 -14.39 34.16
CA GLU A 61 4.30 -13.86 35.15
C GLU A 61 3.74 -14.96 36.04
N THR A 62 3.49 -16.16 35.51
CA THR A 62 3.02 -17.31 36.30
C THR A 62 4.13 -17.91 37.18
N GLU A 63 5.40 -17.81 36.80
CA GLU A 63 6.53 -18.19 37.66
C GLU A 63 6.53 -17.41 38.99
N LYS A 64 6.25 -16.11 38.94
CA LYS A 64 6.15 -15.28 40.16
C LYS A 64 4.99 -15.69 41.05
N ILE A 65 3.91 -16.20 40.45
CA ILE A 65 2.74 -16.70 41.18
C ILE A 65 3.06 -18.04 41.81
N ALA A 66 3.67 -18.96 41.05
CA ALA A 66 4.15 -20.25 41.53
C ALA A 66 5.04 -20.12 42.77
N GLN A 67 6.02 -19.20 42.72
CA GLN A 67 6.90 -18.90 43.86
C GLN A 67 6.14 -18.37 45.10
N LYS A 68 5.02 -17.68 44.89
CA LYS A 68 4.22 -17.08 45.96
C LYS A 68 3.23 -18.07 46.59
N THR A 69 2.61 -18.92 45.79
CA THR A 69 1.54 -19.82 46.23
C THR A 69 2.01 -21.24 46.48
N GLY A 70 3.23 -21.60 46.08
CA GLY A 70 3.78 -22.95 46.22
C GLY A 70 3.26 -23.95 45.18
N ILE A 71 2.47 -23.50 44.20
CA ILE A 71 2.04 -24.34 43.08
C ILE A 71 3.17 -24.51 42.09
N GLU A 72 3.37 -25.74 41.59
CA GLU A 72 4.35 -26.07 40.57
C GLU A 72 4.17 -25.21 39.29
N GLN A 73 5.25 -24.59 38.82
CA GLN A 73 5.23 -23.74 37.62
C GLN A 73 4.67 -24.49 36.40
N LYS A 74 5.06 -25.77 36.26
CA LYS A 74 4.60 -26.65 35.17
C LYS A 74 3.08 -26.86 35.16
N ALA A 75 2.41 -26.71 36.30
CA ALA A 75 0.95 -26.80 36.38
C ALA A 75 0.27 -25.64 35.63
N PHE A 76 0.83 -24.43 35.73
CA PHE A 76 0.35 -23.28 34.97
C PHE A 76 0.59 -23.44 33.46
N GLU A 77 1.76 -23.98 33.08
CA GLU A 77 2.08 -24.26 31.68
C GLU A 77 1.16 -25.33 31.07
N PHE A 78 0.80 -26.34 31.87
CA PHE A 78 -0.13 -27.39 31.48
C PHE A 78 -1.56 -26.84 31.32
N ALA A 79 -2.00 -25.99 32.25
CA ALA A 79 -3.33 -25.39 32.22
C ALA A 79 -3.55 -24.47 31.00
N VAL A 80 -2.53 -23.71 30.61
CA VAL A 80 -2.60 -22.79 29.45
C VAL A 80 -1.46 -23.07 28.47
N GLY A 81 -1.72 -24.03 27.57
CA GLY A 81 -0.83 -24.35 26.45
C GLY A 81 -0.92 -23.37 25.26
N GLN A 82 -0.01 -23.54 24.30
CA GLN A 82 0.08 -22.71 23.08
C GLN A 82 -1.24 -22.65 22.28
N ASN A 83 -2.00 -23.74 22.25
CA ASN A 83 -3.28 -23.79 21.53
C ASN A 83 -4.32 -22.81 22.10
N LYS A 84 -4.35 -22.66 23.43
CA LYS A 84 -5.26 -21.72 24.10
C LYS A 84 -4.85 -20.28 23.79
N ILE A 85 -3.55 -20.00 23.87
CA ILE A 85 -2.98 -18.68 23.53
C ILE A 85 -3.31 -18.31 22.07
N SER A 86 -3.08 -19.22 21.12
CA SER A 86 -3.41 -19.01 19.70
C SER A 86 -4.89 -18.75 19.45
N THR A 87 -5.78 -19.50 20.12
CA THR A 87 -7.23 -19.29 20.02
C THR A 87 -7.62 -17.90 20.52
N VAL A 88 -7.10 -17.52 21.69
CA VAL A 88 -7.37 -16.23 22.32
C VAL A 88 -6.79 -15.06 21.51
N GLN A 89 -5.62 -15.21 20.88
CA GLN A 89 -5.05 -14.21 19.95
C GLN A 89 -6.02 -13.86 18.81
N LYS A 90 -6.71 -14.85 18.25
CA LYS A 90 -7.69 -14.64 17.16
C LYS A 90 -8.94 -13.89 17.66
N GLU A 91 -9.38 -14.16 18.89
CA GLU A 91 -10.50 -13.45 19.52
C GLU A 91 -10.14 -11.99 19.86
N ILE A 92 -8.96 -11.78 20.46
CA ILE A 92 -8.39 -10.47 20.80
C ILE A 92 -8.48 -9.51 19.61
N VAL A 93 -8.14 -9.97 18.42
CA VAL A 93 -8.14 -9.11 17.25
C VAL A 93 -9.54 -8.79 16.77
N LYS A 94 -10.45 -9.76 16.76
CA LYS A 94 -11.86 -9.45 16.50
C LYS A 94 -12.41 -8.41 17.48
N SER A 95 -12.06 -8.54 18.76
CA SER A 95 -12.48 -7.60 19.81
C SER A 95 -11.84 -6.22 19.69
N ALA A 96 -10.56 -6.14 19.31
CA ALA A 96 -9.89 -4.88 19.05
C ALA A 96 -10.57 -4.10 17.92
N PHE A 97 -10.95 -4.78 16.85
CA PHE A 97 -11.67 -4.16 15.72
C PHE A 97 -13.15 -3.87 15.99
N SER A 98 -13.78 -4.52 16.99
CA SER A 98 -15.15 -4.18 17.42
C SER A 98 -15.20 -3.04 18.45
N GLY A 99 -14.05 -2.57 18.92
CA GLY A 99 -13.95 -1.54 19.96
C GLY A 99 -14.31 -2.06 21.34
N SER A 100 -14.38 -3.38 21.51
CA SER A 100 -14.66 -4.01 22.78
C SER A 100 -13.37 -4.23 23.54
N ASP A 101 -13.33 -3.76 24.77
CA ASP A 101 -12.28 -4.13 25.71
C ASP A 101 -12.49 -5.59 26.12
N TYR A 102 -11.38 -6.30 26.30
CA TYR A 102 -11.43 -7.68 26.76
C TYR A 102 -10.62 -7.79 28.04
N ASN A 103 -11.36 -7.92 29.14
CA ASN A 103 -10.80 -8.12 30.46
C ASN A 103 -10.95 -9.59 30.86
N TYR A 104 -9.82 -10.30 30.92
CA TYR A 104 -9.78 -11.71 31.31
C TYR A 104 -9.71 -11.91 32.84
N THR A 105 -9.61 -10.84 33.63
CA THR A 105 -9.45 -10.92 35.09
C THR A 105 -10.57 -11.74 35.74
N ASP A 106 -11.82 -11.52 35.30
CA ASP A 106 -13.01 -12.19 35.84
C ASP A 106 -13.59 -13.22 34.86
N SER A 107 -12.81 -13.65 33.87
CA SER A 107 -13.28 -14.60 32.86
C SER A 107 -13.47 -15.99 33.47
N ALA A 108 -14.72 -16.43 33.58
CA ALA A 108 -15.06 -17.78 34.06
C ALA A 108 -14.36 -18.88 33.23
N LYS A 109 -14.19 -18.67 31.92
CA LYS A 109 -13.48 -19.61 31.03
C LYS A 109 -12.00 -19.73 31.38
N ILE A 110 -11.31 -18.61 31.57
CA ILE A 110 -9.87 -18.63 31.93
C ILE A 110 -9.69 -19.16 33.35
N LYS A 111 -10.59 -18.78 34.26
CA LYS A 111 -10.62 -19.29 35.64
C LYS A 111 -10.73 -20.81 35.67
N SER A 112 -11.68 -21.39 34.93
CA SER A 112 -11.82 -22.84 34.78
C SER A 112 -10.60 -23.48 34.13
N CYS A 113 -10.01 -22.86 33.09
CA CYS A 113 -8.79 -23.41 32.49
C CYS A 113 -7.64 -23.56 33.50
N TYR A 114 -7.40 -22.54 34.34
CA TYR A 114 -6.39 -22.63 35.39
C TYR A 114 -6.78 -23.61 36.48
N ARG A 115 -8.01 -23.53 37.00
CA ARG A 115 -8.46 -24.41 38.09
C ARG A 115 -8.41 -25.87 37.66
N ASP A 116 -9.13 -26.21 36.59
CA ASP A 116 -9.22 -27.58 36.10
C ASP A 116 -7.86 -28.09 35.61
N GLY A 117 -7.10 -27.25 34.89
CA GLY A 117 -5.79 -27.63 34.37
C GLY A 117 -4.75 -27.89 35.46
N ILE A 118 -4.69 -27.05 36.50
CA ILE A 118 -3.78 -27.27 37.63
C ILE A 118 -4.21 -28.52 38.41
N THR A 119 -5.50 -28.69 38.70
CA THR A 119 -6.01 -29.89 39.37
C THR A 119 -5.69 -31.15 38.58
N GLU A 120 -5.88 -31.12 37.25
CA GLU A 120 -5.60 -32.27 36.39
C GLU A 120 -4.10 -32.59 36.34
N PHE A 121 -3.23 -31.58 36.32
CA PHE A 121 -1.78 -31.75 36.38
C PHE A 121 -1.35 -32.46 37.66
N TYR A 122 -1.84 -32.03 38.83
CA TYR A 122 -1.49 -32.68 40.11
C TYR A 122 -2.02 -34.12 40.16
N ARG A 123 -3.25 -34.34 39.68
CA ARG A 123 -3.85 -35.68 39.58
C ARG A 123 -3.04 -36.62 38.68
N TYR A 124 -2.62 -36.17 37.49
CA TYR A 124 -1.84 -37.01 36.57
C TYR A 124 -0.46 -37.37 37.10
N ASN A 125 0.15 -36.49 37.90
CA ASN A 125 1.47 -36.73 38.48
C ASN A 125 1.42 -37.39 39.87
N GLY A 126 0.22 -37.71 40.38
CA GLY A 126 0.06 -38.34 41.70
C GLY A 126 0.51 -37.45 42.88
N MET A 127 0.42 -36.13 42.71
CA MET A 127 0.81 -35.15 43.73
C MET A 127 -0.41 -34.66 44.52
N GLU A 128 -0.23 -34.37 45.80
CA GLU A 128 -1.25 -33.71 46.61
C GLU A 128 -1.34 -32.22 46.24
N LEU A 129 -2.56 -31.75 46.03
CA LEU A 129 -2.87 -30.36 45.73
C LEU A 129 -3.45 -29.69 46.97
N ASP A 130 -2.85 -28.58 47.37
CA ASP A 130 -3.42 -27.69 48.37
C ASP A 130 -4.53 -26.84 47.72
N GLU A 131 -5.78 -27.10 48.10
CA GLU A 131 -6.96 -26.40 47.58
C GLU A 131 -6.99 -24.92 47.99
N ASP A 132 -6.44 -24.56 49.15
CA ASP A 132 -6.36 -23.16 49.59
C ASP A 132 -5.35 -22.39 48.72
N ALA A 133 -4.20 -23.01 48.45
CA ALA A 133 -3.21 -22.46 47.51
C ALA A 133 -3.76 -22.34 46.08
N LEU A 134 -4.62 -23.28 45.64
CA LEU A 134 -5.29 -23.23 44.34
C LEU A 134 -6.25 -22.04 44.25
N GLU A 135 -7.11 -21.84 45.25
CA GLU A 135 -8.07 -20.73 45.27
C GLU A 135 -7.37 -19.36 45.33
N ASP A 136 -6.18 -19.27 45.92
CA ASP A 136 -5.35 -18.06 45.89
C ASP A 136 -4.62 -17.86 44.55
N ALA A 137 -4.11 -18.93 43.94
CA ALA A 137 -3.32 -18.87 42.71
C ALA A 137 -4.16 -18.54 41.47
N VAL A 138 -5.37 -19.12 41.36
CA VAL A 138 -6.21 -19.01 40.17
C VAL A 138 -6.59 -17.55 39.85
N PRO A 139 -7.06 -16.71 40.80
CA PRO A 139 -7.34 -15.29 40.54
C PRO A 139 -6.10 -14.49 40.14
N LEU A 140 -4.93 -14.81 40.70
CA LEU A 140 -3.67 -14.17 40.34
C LEU A 140 -3.25 -14.56 38.90
N ALA A 141 -3.42 -15.83 38.53
CA ALA A 141 -3.14 -16.32 37.19
C ALA A 141 -4.07 -15.69 36.14
N CYS A 142 -5.35 -15.47 36.47
CA CYS A 142 -6.27 -14.73 35.61
C CYS A 142 -5.83 -13.26 35.40
N LYS A 143 -5.34 -12.59 36.46
CA LYS A 143 -4.78 -11.23 36.36
C LYS A 143 -3.52 -11.19 35.50
N ALA A 144 -2.61 -12.14 35.67
CA ALA A 144 -1.41 -12.27 34.84
C ALA A 144 -1.77 -12.52 33.37
N PHE A 145 -2.73 -13.41 33.12
CA PHE A 145 -3.25 -13.66 31.78
C PHE A 145 -3.84 -12.39 31.17
N ASN A 146 -4.65 -11.64 31.93
CA ASN A 146 -5.20 -10.37 31.47
C ASN A 146 -4.12 -9.31 31.19
N LYS A 147 -3.04 -9.28 31.97
CA LYS A 147 -1.92 -8.35 31.74
C LYS A 147 -1.21 -8.61 30.41
N VAL A 148 -1.06 -9.88 30.03
CA VAL A 148 -0.35 -10.27 28.80
C VAL A 148 -1.28 -10.25 27.57
N MET A 149 -2.52 -10.71 27.75
CA MET A 149 -3.46 -10.99 26.66
C MET A 149 -4.63 -10.01 26.59
N GLY A 150 -4.92 -9.29 27.67
CA GLY A 150 -6.01 -8.33 27.71
C GLY A 150 -5.78 -7.16 26.76
N ILE A 151 -6.89 -6.50 26.44
CA ILE A 151 -6.87 -5.28 25.63
C ILE A 151 -7.80 -4.26 26.26
N GLN A 152 -7.30 -3.03 26.39
CA GLN A 152 -7.98 -1.91 27.04
C GLN A 152 -7.98 -0.70 26.11
N ASN A 153 -9.02 0.14 26.22
CA ASN A 153 -9.18 1.40 25.48
C ASN A 153 -9.21 1.22 23.95
N ASN A 154 -9.84 0.15 23.45
CA ASN A 154 -9.89 -0.13 22.00
C ASN A 154 -10.86 0.73 21.19
N ILE A 155 -11.68 1.54 21.85
CA ILE A 155 -12.74 2.32 21.19
C ILE A 155 -12.14 3.26 20.13
N GLU A 156 -11.03 3.93 20.42
CA GLU A 156 -10.36 4.82 19.46
C GLU A 156 -9.79 4.07 18.26
N PHE A 157 -9.18 2.91 18.51
CA PHE A 157 -8.65 2.05 17.46
C PHE A 157 -9.76 1.53 16.54
N ALA A 158 -10.88 1.08 17.10
CA ALA A 158 -12.01 0.61 16.32
C ALA A 158 -12.65 1.74 15.51
N ASN A 159 -12.80 2.94 16.09
CA ASN A 159 -13.29 4.11 15.37
C ASN A 159 -12.35 4.47 14.21
N PHE A 160 -11.03 4.43 14.43
CA PHE A 160 -10.04 4.66 13.40
C PHE A 160 -10.09 3.60 12.29
N ALA A 161 -10.15 2.32 12.64
CA ALA A 161 -10.24 1.21 11.68
C ALA A 161 -11.53 1.27 10.86
N HIS A 162 -12.68 1.53 11.49
CA HIS A 162 -13.96 1.69 10.81
C HIS A 162 -13.99 2.93 9.91
N PHE A 163 -13.42 4.05 10.38
CA PHE A 163 -13.26 5.25 9.58
C PHE A 163 -12.41 4.97 8.34
N LEU A 164 -11.23 4.34 8.50
CA LEU A 164 -10.38 3.98 7.38
C LEU A 164 -11.10 3.06 6.40
N SER A 165 -11.75 2.00 6.89
CA SER A 165 -12.48 1.03 6.07
C SER A 165 -13.58 1.68 5.22
N ARG A 166 -14.44 2.50 5.83
CA ARG A 166 -15.59 3.12 5.15
C ARG A 166 -15.17 4.30 4.28
N THR A 167 -14.32 5.17 4.80
CA THR A 167 -13.90 6.39 4.10
C THR A 167 -13.02 6.07 2.90
N SER A 168 -12.13 5.08 3.00
CA SER A 168 -11.30 4.66 1.86
C SER A 168 -12.14 4.16 0.68
N VAL A 169 -13.24 3.42 0.91
CA VAL A 169 -14.14 2.99 -0.17
C VAL A 169 -14.79 4.18 -0.85
N PHE A 170 -15.30 5.16 -0.10
CA PHE A 170 -15.91 6.35 -0.70
C PHE A 170 -14.90 7.19 -1.49
N ILE A 171 -13.70 7.38 -0.95
CA ILE A 171 -12.61 8.07 -1.65
C ILE A 171 -12.24 7.31 -2.92
N ALA A 172 -12.11 5.98 -2.87
CA ALA A 172 -11.81 5.17 -4.04
C ALA A 172 -12.87 5.35 -5.14
N VAL A 173 -14.16 5.30 -4.79
CA VAL A 173 -15.24 5.51 -5.77
C VAL A 173 -15.19 6.92 -6.36
N ALA A 174 -15.03 7.95 -5.53
CA ALA A 174 -14.94 9.33 -5.98
C ALA A 174 -13.73 9.57 -6.90
N SER A 175 -12.55 9.08 -6.51
CA SER A 175 -11.34 9.14 -7.32
C SER A 175 -11.50 8.39 -8.64
N LEU A 176 -12.15 7.23 -8.65
CA LEU A 176 -12.41 6.49 -9.89
C LEU A 176 -13.28 7.29 -10.86
N ILE A 177 -14.39 7.89 -10.38
CA ILE A 177 -15.25 8.74 -11.19
C ILE A 177 -14.44 9.91 -11.78
N PHE A 178 -13.58 10.52 -10.97
CA PHE A 178 -12.74 11.63 -11.40
C PHE A 178 -11.68 11.22 -12.42
N VAL A 179 -11.03 10.06 -12.23
CA VAL A 179 -10.09 9.48 -13.20
C VAL A 179 -10.79 9.23 -14.53
N LEU A 180 -12.00 8.65 -14.53
CA LEU A 180 -12.77 8.41 -15.74
C LEU A 180 -13.14 9.73 -16.46
N ALA A 181 -13.56 10.75 -15.71
CA ALA A 181 -13.86 12.07 -16.26
C ALA A 181 -12.62 12.73 -16.88
N LEU A 182 -11.47 12.67 -16.21
CA LEU A 182 -10.20 13.17 -16.73
C LEU A 182 -9.75 12.38 -17.97
N CYS A 183 -9.88 11.05 -17.96
CA CYS A 183 -9.58 10.22 -19.13
C CYS A 183 -10.41 10.64 -20.34
N LEU A 184 -11.72 10.85 -20.15
CA LEU A 184 -12.62 11.32 -21.21
C LEU A 184 -12.28 12.74 -21.67
N ARG A 185 -11.87 13.61 -20.75
CA ARG A 185 -11.40 14.96 -21.08
C ARG A 185 -10.10 14.93 -21.90
N VAL A 186 -9.14 14.10 -21.52
CA VAL A 186 -7.89 13.91 -22.26
C VAL A 186 -8.16 13.31 -23.63
N PHE A 187 -9.08 12.33 -23.73
CA PHE A 187 -9.49 11.73 -25.00
C PHE A 187 -10.10 12.77 -25.96
N THR A 188 -11.05 13.57 -25.48
CA THR A 188 -11.72 14.59 -26.30
C THR A 188 -10.83 15.78 -26.67
N HIS A 189 -9.84 16.11 -25.83
CA HIS A 189 -8.91 17.21 -26.09
C HIS A 189 -7.71 16.79 -26.94
N SER A 190 -7.29 15.53 -26.86
CA SER A 190 -6.17 15.01 -27.62
C SER A 190 -6.60 14.76 -29.06
N GLY A 191 -6.26 15.67 -29.98
CA GLY A 191 -6.50 15.53 -31.42
C GLY A 191 -5.74 14.36 -32.12
N GLY A 192 -5.44 13.27 -31.39
CA GLY A 192 -4.78 12.06 -31.87
C GLY A 192 -4.45 11.09 -30.73
N ARG A 193 -4.57 9.78 -30.98
CA ARG A 193 -4.32 8.69 -30.00
C ARG A 193 -2.93 8.76 -29.35
N THR A 194 -1.92 9.21 -30.09
CA THR A 194 -0.53 9.27 -29.61
C THR A 194 -0.29 10.36 -28.58
N LYS A 195 -0.97 11.51 -28.69
CA LYS A 195 -0.95 12.56 -27.66
C LYS A 195 -1.63 12.08 -26.38
N MET A 196 -2.78 11.42 -26.52
CA MET A 196 -3.50 10.82 -25.40
C MET A 196 -2.63 9.79 -24.65
N HIS A 197 -1.99 8.87 -25.36
CA HIS A 197 -1.11 7.88 -24.73
C HIS A 197 0.09 8.52 -24.02
N SER A 198 0.61 9.65 -24.51
CA SER A 198 1.68 10.39 -23.81
C SER A 198 1.21 10.93 -22.46
N HIS A 199 -0.01 11.48 -22.40
CA HIS A 199 -0.62 12.00 -21.17
C HIS A 199 -0.84 10.88 -20.14
N TYR A 200 -1.45 9.75 -20.57
CA TYR A 200 -1.64 8.58 -19.70
C TYR A 200 -0.33 7.97 -19.23
N ALA A 201 0.68 7.88 -20.11
CA ALA A 201 1.98 7.35 -19.74
C ALA A 201 2.65 8.19 -18.63
N CYS A 202 2.60 9.51 -18.74
CA CYS A 202 3.14 10.43 -17.74
C CYS A 202 2.45 10.24 -16.38
N ALA A 203 1.11 10.14 -16.38
CA ALA A 203 0.33 9.93 -15.17
C ALA A 203 0.62 8.58 -14.50
N PHE A 204 0.67 7.49 -15.28
CA PHE A 204 0.99 6.15 -14.77
C PHE A 204 2.41 6.06 -14.24
N LEU A 205 3.40 6.65 -14.91
CA LEU A 205 4.77 6.67 -14.40
C LEU A 205 4.85 7.45 -13.09
N SER A 206 4.25 8.63 -13.02
CA SER A 206 4.31 9.49 -11.83
C SER A 206 3.65 8.83 -10.62
N ALA A 207 2.44 8.29 -10.80
CA ALA A 207 1.75 7.53 -9.75
C ALA A 207 2.53 6.26 -9.38
N GLY A 208 3.03 5.52 -10.38
CA GLY A 208 3.76 4.27 -10.18
C GLY A 208 5.06 4.45 -9.40
N TYR A 209 5.88 5.44 -9.76
CA TYR A 209 7.10 5.76 -9.01
C TYR A 209 6.79 6.20 -7.59
N THR A 210 5.73 6.98 -7.38
CA THR A 210 5.33 7.42 -6.04
C THR A 210 4.98 6.23 -5.14
N LEU A 211 4.18 5.28 -5.64
CA LEU A 211 3.80 4.06 -4.90
C LEU A 211 5.03 3.21 -4.54
N VAL A 212 5.95 2.99 -5.47
CA VAL A 212 7.19 2.25 -5.18
C VAL A 212 8.06 2.99 -4.16
N LEU A 213 8.14 4.33 -4.25
CA LEU A 213 8.91 5.15 -3.33
C LEU A 213 8.35 5.10 -1.90
N LEU A 214 7.03 5.08 -1.74
CA LEU A 214 6.39 4.91 -0.42
C LEU A 214 6.81 3.58 0.24
N PHE A 215 6.86 2.49 -0.53
CA PHE A 215 7.34 1.20 -0.03
C PHE A 215 8.82 1.23 0.37
N VAL A 216 9.68 1.83 -0.47
CA VAL A 216 11.11 1.98 -0.16
C VAL A 216 11.29 2.82 1.10
N LEU A 217 10.54 3.91 1.26
CA LEU A 217 10.56 4.73 2.46
C LEU A 217 10.14 3.93 3.70
N ASN A 218 9.11 3.08 3.60
CA ASN A 218 8.72 2.21 4.70
C ASN A 218 9.83 1.23 5.09
N ILE A 219 10.52 0.62 4.12
CA ILE A 219 11.67 -0.27 4.39
C ILE A 219 12.81 0.48 5.09
N VAL A 220 13.20 1.65 4.56
CA VAL A 220 14.35 2.41 5.06
C VAL A 220 14.09 2.95 6.47
N THR A 221 12.88 3.44 6.73
CA THR A 221 12.54 4.06 8.02
C THR A 221 12.09 3.05 9.07
N GLY A 222 11.63 1.87 8.64
CA GLY A 222 10.93 0.91 9.51
C GLY A 222 9.68 1.51 10.13
N TYR A 223 8.96 2.38 9.40
CA TYR A 223 7.79 3.09 9.95
C TYR A 223 6.74 2.11 10.48
N SER A 224 6.39 1.10 9.69
CA SER A 224 5.38 0.11 10.07
C SER A 224 5.78 -0.76 11.27
N SER A 225 7.07 -1.02 11.50
CA SER A 225 7.55 -1.80 12.65
C SER A 225 7.60 -1.02 13.95
N LYS A 226 7.43 0.30 13.89
CA LYS A 226 7.41 1.21 15.05
C LYS A 226 6.00 1.66 15.43
N LEU A 227 4.96 1.10 14.81
CA LEU A 227 3.57 1.41 15.15
C LEU A 227 3.18 0.74 16.47
N TYR A 228 3.02 1.55 17.51
CA TYR A 228 2.49 1.14 18.82
C TYR A 228 1.12 1.78 19.01
N LEU A 229 0.07 1.04 18.66
CA LEU A 229 -1.32 1.51 18.74
C LEU A 229 -2.04 0.97 19.97
N THR A 230 -1.57 -0.14 20.54
CA THR A 230 -2.16 -0.76 21.74
C THR A 230 -1.09 -1.23 22.71
N ASN A 231 -1.48 -1.52 23.94
CA ASN A 231 -0.57 -2.15 24.93
C ASN A 231 -0.33 -3.65 24.64
N ASN A 232 -1.06 -4.25 23.70
CA ASN A 232 -0.95 -5.66 23.38
C ASN A 232 0.12 -5.88 22.30
N LYS A 233 1.19 -6.59 22.66
CA LYS A 233 2.32 -6.87 21.77
C LYS A 233 1.91 -7.63 20.51
N ALA A 234 1.01 -8.61 20.64
CA ALA A 234 0.56 -9.45 19.51
C ALA A 234 -0.21 -8.62 18.48
N LEU A 235 -1.07 -7.73 18.97
CA LEU A 235 -1.84 -6.83 18.12
C LEU A 235 -0.93 -5.83 17.40
N ASN A 236 0.06 -5.26 18.09
CA ASN A 236 1.04 -4.37 17.43
C ASN A 236 1.85 -5.07 16.34
N ILE A 237 2.26 -6.33 16.55
CA ILE A 237 2.93 -7.13 15.51
C ILE A 237 2.00 -7.36 14.32
N ALA A 238 0.74 -7.72 14.58
CA ALA A 238 -0.24 -7.93 13.52
C ALA A 238 -0.50 -6.65 12.72
N LEU A 239 -0.61 -5.50 13.40
CA LEU A 239 -0.77 -4.18 12.79
C LEU A 239 0.44 -3.84 11.92
N SER A 240 1.64 -4.04 12.45
CA SER A 240 2.88 -3.86 11.70
C SER A 240 2.93 -4.72 10.43
N GLY A 241 2.56 -5.99 10.55
CA GLY A 241 2.45 -6.91 9.40
C GLY A 241 1.44 -6.41 8.36
N GLY A 242 0.27 -5.95 8.83
CA GLY A 242 -0.77 -5.38 7.97
C GLY A 242 -0.29 -4.16 7.18
N PHE A 243 0.35 -3.19 7.83
CA PHE A 243 0.90 -2.00 7.17
C PHE A 243 2.07 -2.33 6.23
N ASN A 244 2.95 -3.26 6.60
CA ASN A 244 4.02 -3.71 5.71
C ASN A 244 3.46 -4.34 4.42
N ALA A 245 2.43 -5.18 4.55
CA ALA A 245 1.79 -5.80 3.40
C ALA A 245 1.03 -4.76 2.54
N TYR A 246 0.43 -3.74 3.17
CA TYR A 246 -0.17 -2.61 2.47
C TYR A 246 0.84 -1.91 1.55
N PHE A 247 1.99 -1.47 2.07
CA PHE A 247 3.04 -0.84 1.25
C PHE A 247 3.60 -1.79 0.19
N PHE A 248 3.69 -3.09 0.48
CA PHE A 248 4.12 -4.07 -0.52
C PHE A 248 3.13 -4.18 -1.69
N ILE A 249 1.84 -4.20 -1.41
CA ILE A 249 0.78 -4.21 -2.43
C ILE A 249 0.82 -2.93 -3.26
N GLU A 250 1.03 -1.77 -2.63
CA GLU A 250 1.24 -0.50 -3.35
C GLU A 250 2.41 -0.58 -4.33
N ALA A 251 3.56 -1.14 -3.90
CA ALA A 251 4.71 -1.32 -4.78
C ALA A 251 4.39 -2.23 -5.98
N CYS A 252 3.59 -3.28 -5.79
CA CYS A 252 3.14 -4.17 -6.86
C CYS A 252 2.30 -3.41 -7.90
N PHE A 253 1.32 -2.62 -7.46
CA PHE A 253 0.55 -1.75 -8.36
C PHE A 253 1.44 -0.68 -9.02
N GLY A 254 2.39 -0.12 -8.27
CA GLY A 254 3.34 0.87 -8.78
C GLY A 254 4.21 0.31 -9.91
N ALA A 255 4.73 -0.91 -9.75
CA ALA A 255 5.48 -1.61 -10.78
C ALA A 255 4.62 -1.86 -12.03
N ALA A 256 3.37 -2.29 -11.88
CA ALA A 256 2.44 -2.48 -12.99
C ALA A 256 2.18 -1.18 -13.77
N PHE A 257 1.99 -0.05 -13.06
CA PHE A 257 1.82 1.25 -13.69
C PHE A 257 3.08 1.73 -14.41
N ILE A 258 4.27 1.49 -13.84
CA ILE A 258 5.53 1.81 -14.51
C ILE A 258 5.67 1.04 -15.82
N ILE A 259 5.41 -0.27 -15.80
CA ILE A 259 5.46 -1.12 -17.01
C ILE A 259 4.47 -0.63 -18.07
N ALA A 260 3.23 -0.32 -17.66
CA ALA A 260 2.21 0.21 -18.56
C ALA A 260 2.63 1.57 -19.16
N GLY A 261 3.15 2.47 -18.33
CA GLY A 261 3.63 3.80 -18.74
C GLY A 261 4.80 3.73 -19.72
N ILE A 262 5.81 2.90 -19.44
CA ILE A 262 6.95 2.66 -20.35
C ILE A 262 6.45 2.10 -21.68
N SER A 263 5.54 1.12 -21.66
CA SER A 263 5.00 0.50 -22.87
C SER A 263 4.27 1.52 -23.75
N MET A 264 3.48 2.41 -23.15
CA MET A 264 2.82 3.51 -23.86
C MET A 264 3.83 4.52 -24.43
N MET A 265 4.87 4.89 -23.68
CA MET A 265 5.93 5.78 -24.18
C MET A 265 6.69 5.16 -25.36
N LEU A 266 7.02 3.87 -25.31
CA LEU A 266 7.69 3.16 -26.41
C LEU A 266 6.82 3.16 -27.67
N TYR A 267 5.51 2.94 -27.54
CA TYR A 267 4.57 3.03 -28.66
C TYR A 267 4.56 4.43 -29.28
N VAL A 268 4.44 5.48 -28.45
CA VAL A 268 4.45 6.88 -28.90
C VAL A 268 5.78 7.23 -29.58
N GLY A 269 6.91 6.82 -29.00
CA GLY A 269 8.24 7.04 -29.54
C GLY A 269 8.43 6.38 -30.91
N ARG A 270 8.02 5.11 -31.07
CA ARG A 270 8.07 4.42 -32.38
C ARG A 270 7.20 5.12 -33.42
N TYR A 271 6.00 5.55 -33.05
CA TYR A 271 5.12 6.28 -33.95
C TYR A 271 5.75 7.57 -34.48
N TYR A 272 6.31 8.41 -33.60
CA TYR A 272 6.94 9.66 -34.02
C TYR A 272 8.21 9.45 -34.84
N ARG A 273 8.99 8.40 -34.54
CA ARG A 273 10.14 8.01 -35.39
C ARG A 273 9.70 7.61 -36.80
N HIS A 274 8.67 6.77 -36.94
CA HIS A 274 8.13 6.40 -38.24
C HIS A 274 7.55 7.61 -38.99
N LYS A 275 6.84 8.50 -38.29
CA LYS A 275 6.32 9.72 -38.88
C LYS A 275 7.45 10.64 -39.38
N ALA A 276 8.50 10.83 -38.60
CA ALA A 276 9.65 11.62 -38.98
C ALA A 276 10.39 11.02 -40.19
N ALA A 277 10.58 9.70 -40.21
CA ALA A 277 11.16 9.00 -41.36
C ALA A 277 10.31 9.18 -42.63
N LYS A 278 8.98 9.07 -42.52
CA LYS A 278 8.08 9.29 -43.65
C LYS A 278 8.11 10.74 -44.17
N ILE A 279 8.12 11.73 -43.27
CA ILE A 279 8.23 13.14 -43.65
C ILE A 279 9.58 13.40 -44.34
N LYS A 280 10.68 12.83 -43.82
CA LYS A 280 12.00 12.95 -44.43
C LYS A 280 12.02 12.33 -45.83
N GLN A 281 11.41 11.15 -45.99
CA GLN A 281 11.27 10.49 -47.29
C GLN A 281 10.41 11.32 -48.27
N GLU A 282 9.28 11.88 -47.83
CA GLU A 282 8.44 12.77 -48.64
C GLU A 282 9.19 14.06 -49.03
N GLN A 283 10.02 14.61 -48.15
CA GLN A 283 10.89 15.75 -48.46
C GLN A 283 12.00 15.38 -49.46
N GLU A 284 12.64 14.23 -49.30
CA GLU A 284 13.65 13.72 -50.22
C GLU A 284 13.06 13.46 -51.62
N ILE A 285 11.86 12.88 -51.70
CA ILE A 285 11.12 12.70 -52.96
C ILE A 285 10.79 14.05 -53.59
N ASN A 286 10.14 14.96 -52.84
CA ASN A 286 9.75 16.27 -53.38
C ASN A 286 10.97 17.06 -53.87
N ASN A 287 12.09 17.01 -53.15
CA ASN A 287 13.32 17.66 -53.58
C ASN A 287 13.90 17.07 -54.87
N GLY A 288 13.58 15.81 -55.21
CA GLY A 288 14.00 15.14 -56.44
C GLY A 288 13.00 15.18 -57.59
N VAL A 289 11.81 15.78 -57.41
CA VAL A 289 10.81 15.94 -58.49
C VAL A 289 11.27 17.05 -59.44
N TYR A 290 11.37 16.72 -60.73
CA TYR A 290 11.65 17.66 -61.79
C TYR A 290 10.40 18.47 -62.16
N VAL A 291 10.58 19.78 -62.30
CA VAL A 291 9.55 20.70 -62.79
C VAL A 291 10.02 21.25 -64.13
N ALA A 292 9.12 21.30 -65.11
CA ALA A 292 9.40 21.92 -66.39
C ALA A 292 9.67 23.42 -66.18
N SER A 293 10.93 23.82 -66.36
CA SER A 293 11.34 25.23 -66.32
C SER A 293 11.73 25.71 -67.72
N GLN A 294 11.70 27.02 -67.95
CA GLN A 294 12.16 27.62 -69.21
C GLN A 294 13.65 27.40 -69.50
N TYR A 295 14.42 26.86 -68.54
CA TYR A 295 15.87 26.64 -68.62
C TYR A 295 16.26 25.14 -68.60
N GLY A 296 15.30 24.22 -68.77
CA GLY A 296 15.50 22.77 -68.71
C GLY A 296 14.86 22.13 -67.47
N ASP A 297 15.02 20.81 -67.33
CA ASP A 297 14.48 20.05 -66.20
C ASP A 297 15.24 20.42 -64.92
N VAL A 298 14.58 21.13 -63.99
CA VAL A 298 15.14 21.56 -62.70
C VAL A 298 14.34 20.92 -61.57
N THR A 299 15.01 20.47 -60.51
CA THR A 299 14.29 19.86 -59.37
C THR A 299 13.70 20.92 -58.43
N ILE A 300 12.61 20.60 -57.73
CA ILE A 300 12.03 21.48 -56.70
C ILE A 300 13.07 21.80 -55.60
N GLY A 301 13.97 20.85 -55.30
CA GLY A 301 15.05 21.04 -54.34
C GLY A 301 16.08 22.08 -54.79
N ASP A 302 16.36 22.17 -56.09
CA ASP A 302 17.26 23.18 -56.67
C ASP A 302 16.62 24.57 -56.66
N ILE A 303 15.31 24.65 -56.93
CA ILE A 303 14.53 25.90 -56.85
C ILE A 303 14.52 26.44 -55.40
N ALA A 304 14.29 25.57 -54.40
CA ALA A 304 14.28 25.96 -52.99
C ALA A 304 15.66 26.41 -52.48
N LYS A 305 16.76 25.86 -53.03
CA LYS A 305 18.12 26.28 -52.71
C LYS A 305 18.54 27.56 -53.44
N GLY A 306 18.07 27.77 -54.67
CA GLY A 306 18.28 29.00 -55.44
C GLY A 306 17.60 30.22 -54.80
N SER A 307 16.36 30.05 -54.34
CA SER A 307 15.61 31.10 -53.61
C SER A 307 16.28 31.53 -52.30
N ASN A 308 16.93 30.61 -51.58
CA ASN A 308 17.69 30.98 -50.37
C ASN A 308 18.95 31.79 -50.71
N LYS A 309 19.55 31.63 -51.89
CA LYS A 309 20.72 32.42 -52.30
C LYS A 309 20.33 33.88 -52.56
N GLU A 310 19.21 34.12 -53.26
CA GLU A 310 18.71 35.48 -53.52
C GLU A 310 18.31 36.22 -52.24
N ILE A 311 17.74 35.54 -51.23
CA ILE A 311 17.42 36.15 -49.93
C ILE A 311 18.68 36.52 -49.14
N THR A 312 19.75 35.71 -49.25
CA THR A 312 21.01 36.00 -48.54
C THR A 312 21.77 37.16 -49.18
N ASP A 313 21.66 37.32 -50.50
CA ASP A 313 22.29 38.41 -51.24
C ASP A 313 21.51 39.74 -51.07
N GLU A 314 20.17 39.72 -51.01
CA GLU A 314 19.35 40.90 -50.67
C GLU A 314 19.58 41.39 -49.22
N GLU A 315 19.76 40.49 -48.25
CA GLU A 315 20.10 40.88 -46.86
C GLU A 315 21.53 41.47 -46.75
N GLN A 316 22.45 41.12 -47.66
CA GLN A 316 23.80 41.70 -47.68
C GLN A 316 23.85 43.06 -48.41
N GLU A 317 22.98 43.33 -49.39
CA GLU A 317 22.92 44.64 -50.05
C GLU A 317 22.22 45.72 -49.20
N ILE A 318 21.33 45.36 -48.27
CA ILE A 318 20.68 46.33 -47.37
C ILE A 318 21.64 46.83 -46.25
N HIS A 319 22.79 46.18 -46.06
CA HIS A 319 23.79 46.53 -45.05
C HIS A 319 25.09 47.17 -45.60
N LYS A 320 25.06 47.69 -46.83
CA LYS A 320 26.08 48.60 -47.38
C LYS A 320 25.54 50.02 -47.56
#